data_AF-A0A6G0W5E0-F1
#
_entry.id   AF-A0A6G0W5E0-F1
#
_cell.length_a   1.000
_cell.length_b   1.000
_cell.length_c   1.000
_cell.angle_alpha   90.00
_cell.angle_beta   90.00
_cell.angle_gamma   90.00
#
_symmetry.space_group_name_H-M   'P 1'
#
loop_
_entity.id
_entity.type
_entity.pdbx_description
1 polymer ?
#
loop_
_entity_poly.entity_id
_entity_poly.type
_entity_poly.pdbx_seq_one_letter_code
_entity_poly.pdbx_strand_id
1 'polypeptide(L)'
;MVHFYGAHVTEGKAVSVSVPEGYVLNVVHASLASGSAAVLSVETTGLDQSLVKVVVGTLRAKTCDQIKLDLVLGAQKAKFSVTGDGVVHLSGYHQPGPPELVEDEASEINRLSVADLTDLIQKAAARIPKEHADELEGEEEEDEKNQESTTQKKRPHETTWDQDEDSDDDDDDESEDVAPKVPRKPNQKPQANNFNDPLKRKRKKKKNKKLFQQQQ
;
A
#
# COMPACT_ATOMS: atom_id res chain seq x y z
N MET A 1 -5.47 -18.19 -8.12
CA MET A 1 -5.38 -18.78 -6.77
C MET A 1 -4.91 -17.69 -5.81
N VAL A 2 -5.37 -17.67 -4.56
CA VAL A 2 -4.98 -16.67 -3.56
C VAL A 2 -3.85 -17.23 -2.70
N HIS A 3 -2.83 -16.42 -2.41
CA HIS A 3 -1.68 -16.83 -1.60
C HIS A 3 -1.54 -15.95 -0.37
N PHE A 4 -1.45 -16.55 0.81
CA PHE A 4 -1.27 -15.80 2.05
C PHE A 4 0.06 -15.03 2.06
N TYR A 5 0.03 -13.82 2.60
CA TYR A 5 1.20 -12.98 2.82
C TYR A 5 1.32 -12.63 4.31
N GLY A 6 2.54 -12.70 4.82
CA GLY A 6 2.88 -12.27 6.17
C GLY A 6 4.30 -11.74 6.23
N ALA A 7 4.52 -10.71 7.02
CA ALA A 7 5.84 -10.13 7.24
C ALA A 7 5.95 -9.53 8.63
N HIS A 8 7.16 -9.51 9.19
CA HIS A 8 7.47 -8.77 10.40
C HIS A 8 8.42 -7.63 10.08
N VAL A 9 8.06 -6.42 10.53
CA VAL A 9 8.79 -5.19 10.28
C VAL A 9 9.26 -4.63 11.61
N THR A 10 10.53 -4.26 11.67
CA THR A 10 11.14 -3.60 12.83
C THR A 10 11.93 -2.38 12.38
N GLU A 11 12.31 -1.49 13.29
CA GLU A 11 13.12 -0.31 12.98
C GLU A 11 14.44 -0.67 12.27
N GLY A 12 15.10 -1.75 12.71
CA GLY A 12 16.32 -2.25 12.08
C GLY A 12 16.11 -3.13 10.85
N LYS A 13 14.87 -3.52 10.55
CA LYS A 13 14.55 -4.48 9.48
C LYS A 13 13.30 -4.05 8.72
N ALA A 14 13.49 -3.12 7.79
CA ALA A 14 12.51 -2.84 6.76
C ALA A 14 12.29 -4.06 5.85
N VAL A 15 11.08 -4.19 5.32
CA VAL A 15 10.70 -5.30 4.43
C VAL A 15 10.39 -4.73 3.05
N SER A 16 11.15 -5.17 2.05
CA SER A 16 10.85 -4.88 0.65
C SER A 16 10.03 -6.02 0.06
N VAL A 17 8.98 -5.66 -0.67
CA VAL A 17 8.07 -6.58 -1.34
C VAL A 17 8.06 -6.26 -2.83
N SER A 18 8.15 -7.30 -3.64
CA SER A 18 7.95 -7.24 -5.08
C SER A 18 6.74 -8.10 -5.39
N VAL A 19 5.70 -7.49 -5.95
CA VAL A 19 4.49 -8.21 -6.34
C VAL A 19 4.73 -8.82 -7.73
N PRO A 20 4.43 -10.11 -7.94
CA PRO A 20 4.53 -10.73 -9.26
C PRO A 20 3.61 -10.04 -10.28
N GLU A 21 4.01 -10.07 -11.55
CA GLU A 21 3.19 -9.61 -12.66
C GLU A 21 1.86 -10.38 -12.71
N GLY A 22 0.76 -9.68 -13.02
CA GLY A 22 -0.58 -10.25 -13.00
C GLY A 22 -1.15 -10.52 -11.61
N TYR A 23 -0.49 -10.08 -10.53
CA TYR A 23 -0.99 -10.14 -9.15
C TYR A 23 -1.06 -8.76 -8.51
N VAL A 24 -1.89 -8.67 -7.47
CA VAL A 24 -1.87 -7.57 -6.50
C VAL A 24 -1.68 -8.15 -5.11
N LEU A 25 -1.00 -7.39 -4.24
CA LEU A 25 -0.88 -7.70 -2.82
C LEU A 25 -1.83 -6.81 -2.02
N ASN A 26 -2.79 -7.43 -1.33
CA ASN A 26 -3.59 -6.73 -0.33
C ASN A 26 -2.97 -6.92 1.05
N VAL A 27 -2.57 -5.83 1.70
CA VAL A 27 -2.16 -5.85 3.12
C VAL A 27 -3.34 -5.38 3.95
N VAL A 28 -3.84 -6.27 4.80
CA VAL A 28 -5.16 -6.16 5.43
C VAL A 28 -5.08 -5.84 6.91
N HIS A 29 -4.05 -6.34 7.61
CA HIS A 29 -3.86 -6.04 9.03
C HIS A 29 -2.41 -5.71 9.33
N ALA A 30 -2.23 -4.79 10.26
CA ALA A 30 -0.98 -4.59 10.99
C ALA A 30 -1.24 -4.73 12.49
N SER A 31 -0.39 -5.48 13.17
CA SER A 31 -0.49 -5.70 14.63
C SER A 31 0.86 -5.52 15.31
N LEU A 32 0.87 -4.83 16.44
CA LEU A 32 2.03 -4.67 17.31
C LEU A 32 2.26 -5.96 18.10
N ALA A 33 3.28 -6.71 17.73
CA ALA A 33 3.63 -7.97 18.38
C ALA A 33 4.43 -7.78 19.68
N SER A 34 5.25 -6.72 19.75
CA SER A 34 6.02 -6.35 20.94
C SER A 34 6.44 -4.88 20.88
N GLY A 35 6.88 -4.32 22.00
CA GLY A 35 7.29 -2.91 22.14
C GLY A 35 6.16 -2.01 22.63
N SER A 36 6.44 -0.73 22.79
CA SER A 36 5.47 0.24 23.33
C SER A 36 4.75 1.02 22.23
N ALA A 37 5.45 1.41 21.16
CA ALA A 37 4.89 2.16 20.05
C ALA A 37 5.61 1.90 18.72
N ALA A 38 4.86 1.97 17.63
CA ALA A 38 5.40 1.87 16.27
C ALA A 38 4.64 2.79 15.31
N VAL A 39 5.37 3.50 14.47
CA VAL A 39 4.81 4.23 13.32
C VAL A 39 5.15 3.42 12.06
N LEU A 40 4.13 2.84 11.43
CA LEU A 40 4.27 2.06 10.21
C LEU A 40 4.21 2.98 8.99
N SER A 41 5.21 2.88 8.12
CA SER A 41 5.27 3.61 6.85
C SER A 41 5.46 2.66 5.68
N VAL A 42 4.89 3.03 4.52
CA VAL A 42 5.11 2.38 3.23
C VAL A 42 5.80 3.36 2.29
N GLU A 43 6.78 2.87 1.55
CA GLU A 43 7.46 3.59 0.48
C GLU A 43 7.21 2.84 -0.83
N THR A 44 6.72 3.53 -1.85
CA THR A 44 6.36 2.95 -3.17
C THR A 44 6.55 3.99 -4.27
N THR A 45 6.43 3.57 -5.53
CA THR A 45 6.47 4.47 -6.69
C THR A 45 5.06 4.96 -7.06
N GLY A 46 4.89 6.27 -7.22
CA GLY A 46 3.65 6.91 -7.67
C GLY A 46 3.44 6.80 -9.18
N LEU A 47 2.30 7.30 -9.68
CA LEU A 47 1.96 7.29 -11.11
C LEU A 47 2.93 8.13 -11.96
N ASP A 48 3.49 9.18 -11.37
CA ASP A 48 4.51 10.05 -11.97
C ASP A 48 5.93 9.46 -11.89
N GLN A 49 6.05 8.19 -11.48
CA GLN A 49 7.32 7.49 -11.25
C GLN A 49 8.16 8.08 -10.12
N SER A 50 7.60 8.98 -9.30
CA SER A 50 8.29 9.50 -8.12
C SER A 50 8.23 8.50 -6.96
N LEU A 51 9.24 8.53 -6.09
CA LEU A 51 9.23 7.75 -4.86
C LEU A 51 8.38 8.48 -3.82
N VAL A 52 7.35 7.81 -3.31
CA VAL A 52 6.44 8.33 -2.29
C VAL A 52 6.56 7.50 -1.03
N LYS A 53 6.75 8.16 0.12
CA LYS A 53 6.75 7.54 1.44
C LYS A 53 5.62 8.11 2.28
N VAL A 54 4.75 7.24 2.78
CA VAL A 54 3.55 7.62 3.54
C VAL A 54 3.46 6.84 4.84
N VAL A 55 3.02 7.49 5.90
CA VAL A 55 2.65 6.84 7.16
C VAL A 55 1.26 6.23 7.00
N VAL A 56 1.14 4.93 7.23
CA VAL A 56 -0.13 4.19 7.07
C VAL A 56 -0.82 3.91 8.41
N GLY A 57 -0.11 4.08 9.53
CA GLY A 57 -0.72 3.95 10.84
C GLY A 57 0.28 4.07 11.98
N THR A 58 -0.26 4.33 13.18
CA THR A 58 0.49 4.33 14.44
C THR A 58 -0.13 3.30 15.36
N LEU A 59 0.70 2.39 15.86
CA LEU A 59 0.33 1.35 16.81
C LEU A 59 0.92 1.66 18.18
N ARG A 60 0.15 1.41 19.24
CA ARG A 60 0.54 1.66 20.64
C ARG A 60 -0.03 0.57 21.53
N ALA A 61 0.82 -0.05 22.35
CA ALA A 61 0.40 -1.07 23.29
C ALA A 61 -0.71 -0.55 24.22
N LYS A 62 -1.73 -1.38 24.46
CA LYS A 62 -2.91 -1.07 25.32
C LYS A 62 -3.84 0.04 24.82
N THR A 63 -3.57 0.64 23.66
CA THR A 63 -4.43 1.70 23.09
C THR A 63 -4.84 1.39 21.67
N CYS A 64 -3.91 0.93 20.83
CA CYS A 64 -4.15 0.56 19.44
C CYS A 64 -3.05 -0.41 19.02
N ASP A 65 -3.17 -1.66 19.43
CA ASP A 65 -2.21 -2.73 19.12
C ASP A 65 -2.51 -3.42 17.78
N GLN A 66 -3.65 -3.14 17.16
CA GLN A 66 -4.00 -3.62 15.83
C GLN A 66 -4.73 -2.54 15.02
N ILE A 67 -4.44 -2.47 13.73
CA ILE A 67 -5.16 -1.66 12.75
C ILE A 67 -5.56 -2.50 11.54
N LYS A 68 -6.76 -2.21 11.02
CA LYS A 68 -7.18 -2.68 9.71
C LYS A 68 -6.62 -1.76 8.64
N LEU A 69 -6.06 -2.37 7.62
CA LEU A 69 -5.49 -1.73 6.45
C LEU A 69 -6.31 -2.14 5.23
N ASP A 70 -6.35 -1.25 4.24
CA ASP A 70 -6.91 -1.53 2.92
C ASP A 70 -5.90 -1.08 1.87
N LEU A 71 -4.69 -1.64 1.96
CA LEU A 71 -3.58 -1.29 1.08
C LEU A 71 -3.50 -2.32 -0.05
N VAL A 72 -3.69 -1.85 -1.28
CA VAL A 72 -3.53 -2.64 -2.51
C VAL A 72 -2.26 -2.21 -3.22
N LEU A 73 -1.31 -3.14 -3.36
CA LEU A 73 -0.03 -2.91 -4.02
C LEU A 73 0.03 -3.69 -5.34
N GLY A 74 0.32 -2.99 -6.44
CA GLY A 74 0.55 -3.59 -7.75
C GLY A 74 2.00 -4.06 -7.96
N ALA A 75 2.39 -4.29 -9.21
CA ALA A 75 3.70 -4.83 -9.61
C ALA A 75 4.92 -4.00 -9.17
N GLN A 76 4.71 -2.74 -8.73
CA GLN A 76 5.80 -1.89 -8.26
C GLN A 76 6.37 -2.37 -6.93
N LYS A 77 7.67 -2.13 -6.73
CA LYS A 77 8.33 -2.46 -5.47
C LYS A 77 7.82 -1.55 -4.36
N ALA A 78 7.41 -2.15 -3.26
CA ALA A 78 7.03 -1.46 -2.05
C ALA A 78 7.99 -1.80 -0.91
N LYS A 79 8.16 -0.89 0.04
CA LYS A 79 9.00 -1.07 1.23
C LYS A 79 8.26 -0.63 2.47
N PHE A 80 8.04 -1.57 3.38
CA PHE A 80 7.51 -1.31 4.71
C PHE A 80 8.64 -1.01 5.69
N SER A 81 8.45 0.02 6.51
CA SER A 81 9.38 0.41 7.56
C SER A 81 8.63 0.83 8.81
N VAL A 82 9.27 0.69 9.96
CA VAL A 82 8.73 1.10 11.25
C VAL A 82 9.70 2.09 11.88
N THR A 83 9.16 3.12 12.52
CA THR A 83 9.89 3.99 13.47
C THR A 83 9.35 3.73 14.88
N GLY A 84 10.23 3.57 15.86
CA GLY A 84 9.85 3.24 17.25
C GLY A 84 10.41 1.88 17.71
N ASP A 85 10.09 1.51 18.94
CA ASP A 85 10.60 0.28 19.57
C ASP A 85 9.76 -0.97 19.25
N GLY A 86 8.67 -0.79 18.50
CA GLY A 86 7.72 -1.86 18.19
C GLY A 86 8.14 -2.82 17.07
N VAL A 87 7.68 -4.06 17.19
CA VAL A 87 7.69 -5.07 16.12
C VAL A 87 6.28 -5.16 15.55
N VAL A 88 6.13 -4.88 14.25
CA VAL A 88 4.83 -4.89 13.58
C VAL A 88 4.73 -6.11 12.68
N HIS A 89 3.70 -6.94 12.89
CA HIS A 89 3.34 -8.00 11.97
C HIS A 89 2.32 -7.48 10.97
N LEU A 90 2.62 -7.67 9.70
CA LEU A 90 1.73 -7.41 8.57
C LEU A 90 1.14 -8.73 8.11
N SER A 91 -0.14 -8.74 7.76
CA SER A 91 -0.79 -9.88 7.13
C SER A 91 -1.69 -9.45 5.99
N GLY A 92 -1.87 -10.35 5.04
CA GLY A 92 -2.56 -10.05 3.79
C GLY A 92 -2.56 -11.24 2.85
N TYR A 93 -2.77 -10.98 1.56
CA TYR A 93 -2.76 -12.01 0.54
C TYR A 93 -2.45 -11.44 -0.84
N HIS A 94 -1.78 -12.24 -1.66
CA HIS A 94 -1.68 -12.03 -3.10
C HIS A 94 -2.92 -12.62 -3.77
N GLN A 95 -3.52 -11.86 -4.66
CA GLN A 95 -4.61 -12.31 -5.52
C GLN A 95 -4.29 -11.97 -6.98
N PRO A 96 -4.85 -12.70 -7.96
CA PRO A 96 -4.76 -12.30 -9.35
C PRO A 96 -5.24 -10.86 -9.52
N GLY A 97 -4.48 -10.07 -10.26
CA GLY A 97 -4.88 -8.72 -10.65
C GLY A 97 -6.08 -8.77 -11.61
N PRO A 98 -6.74 -7.62 -11.85
CA PRO A 98 -7.70 -7.52 -12.94
C PRO A 98 -7.04 -7.99 -14.24
N PRO A 99 -7.76 -8.71 -15.11
CA PRO A 99 -7.23 -9.02 -16.43
C PRO A 99 -6.83 -7.70 -17.09
N GLU A 100 -5.60 -7.62 -17.59
CA GLU A 100 -5.26 -6.53 -18.49
C GLU A 100 -6.22 -6.64 -19.67
N LEU A 101 -7.10 -5.64 -19.79
CA LEU A 101 -7.83 -5.44 -21.04
C LEU A 101 -6.74 -5.19 -22.05
N VAL A 102 -6.45 -6.22 -22.85
CA VAL A 102 -5.47 -6.15 -23.92
C VAL A 102 -5.93 -5.02 -24.83
N GLU A 103 -5.36 -3.82 -24.68
CA GLU A 103 -5.55 -2.69 -25.60
C GLU A 103 -4.84 -2.98 -26.94
N ASP A 104 -4.78 -4.25 -27.36
CA ASP A 104 -4.07 -4.68 -28.57
C ASP A 104 -4.83 -4.29 -29.85
N GLU A 105 -6.12 -3.98 -29.82
CA GLU A 105 -6.80 -3.51 -31.03
C GLU A 105 -6.62 -1.99 -31.28
N ALA A 106 -6.37 -1.18 -30.26
CA ALA A 106 -6.10 0.26 -30.45
C ALA A 106 -4.61 0.55 -30.69
N SER A 107 -3.73 -0.31 -30.18
CA SER A 107 -2.28 -0.16 -30.30
C SER A 107 -1.73 -0.59 -31.66
N GLU A 108 -2.34 -1.56 -32.32
CA GLU A 108 -1.97 -1.95 -33.69
C GLU A 108 -2.39 -0.89 -34.73
N ILE A 109 -3.54 -0.25 -34.56
CA ILE A 109 -3.98 0.84 -35.45
C ILE A 109 -3.02 2.03 -35.36
N ASN A 110 -2.48 2.32 -34.17
CA ASN A 110 -1.54 3.44 -33.97
C ASN A 110 -0.08 3.12 -34.38
N ARG A 111 0.20 1.88 -34.80
CA ARG A 111 1.50 1.47 -35.36
C ARG A 111 1.54 1.42 -36.89
N LEU A 112 0.39 1.54 -37.55
CA LEU A 112 0.37 1.75 -39.00
C LEU A 112 0.91 3.14 -39.29
N SER A 113 2.03 3.21 -40.01
CA SER A 113 2.51 4.50 -40.48
C SER A 113 1.51 5.08 -41.48
N VAL A 114 1.53 6.40 -41.68
CA VAL A 114 0.71 7.05 -42.71
C VAL A 114 0.93 6.40 -44.09
N ALA A 115 2.14 5.87 -44.34
CA ALA A 115 2.45 5.15 -45.58
C ALA A 115 1.67 3.83 -45.70
N ASP A 116 1.57 3.04 -44.63
CA ASP A 116 0.87 1.76 -44.63
C ASP A 116 -0.66 1.95 -44.81
N LEU A 117 -1.21 3.01 -44.19
CA LEU A 117 -2.60 3.42 -44.39
C LEU A 117 -2.86 3.86 -45.84
N THR A 118 -1.91 4.58 -46.45
CA THR A 118 -2.04 5.06 -47.83
C THR A 118 -2.00 3.91 -48.83
N ASP A 119 -1.10 2.94 -48.64
CA ASP A 119 -1.02 1.73 -49.48
C ASP A 119 -2.28 0.86 -49.36
N LEU A 120 -2.86 0.77 -48.17
CA LEU A 120 -4.11 0.04 -47.96
C LEU A 120 -5.29 0.70 -48.70
N ILE A 121 -5.37 2.04 -48.66
CA ILE A 121 -6.39 2.82 -49.38
C ILE A 121 -6.21 2.68 -50.90
N GLN A 122 -4.99 2.79 -51.42
CA GLN A 122 -4.72 2.64 -52.85
C GLN A 122 -5.05 1.22 -53.35
N LYS A 123 -4.75 0.21 -52.55
CA LYS A 123 -5.05 -1.19 -52.87
C LYS A 123 -6.55 -1.49 -52.83
N ALA A 124 -7.30 -0.83 -51.95
CA ALA A 124 -8.76 -0.90 -51.92
C ALA A 124 -9.38 -0.19 -53.13
N ALA A 125 -8.89 1.01 -53.47
CA ALA A 125 -9.36 1.78 -54.63
C ALA A 125 -9.10 1.06 -55.96
N ALA A 126 -7.97 0.34 -56.09
CA ALA A 126 -7.65 -0.44 -57.28
C ALA A 126 -8.53 -1.69 -57.48
N ARG A 127 -9.30 -2.09 -56.46
CA ARG A 127 -10.23 -3.23 -56.52
C ARG A 127 -11.67 -2.84 -56.81
N ILE A 128 -11.98 -1.55 -56.95
CA ILE A 128 -13.32 -1.09 -57.36
C ILE A 128 -13.39 -1.16 -58.89
N PRO A 129 -14.15 -2.10 -59.48
CA PRO A 129 -14.36 -2.13 -60.92
C PRO A 129 -15.10 -0.87 -61.37
N LYS A 130 -14.63 -0.27 -62.46
CA LYS A 130 -15.11 0.99 -63.08
C LYS A 130 -16.53 0.94 -63.66
N GLU A 131 -17.33 -0.06 -63.34
CA GLU A 131 -18.64 -0.30 -63.98
C GLU A 131 -19.84 0.24 -63.19
N HIS A 132 -19.63 0.94 -62.06
CA HIS A 132 -20.71 1.54 -61.26
C HIS A 132 -20.44 2.98 -60.82
N ALA A 133 -19.77 3.78 -61.66
CA ALA A 133 -19.45 5.18 -61.36
C ALA A 133 -20.25 6.17 -62.23
N ASP A 134 -21.49 5.84 -62.61
CA ASP A 134 -22.30 6.72 -63.49
C ASP A 134 -23.82 6.62 -63.26
N GLU A 135 -24.27 6.41 -62.01
CA GLU A 135 -25.67 6.64 -61.64
C GLU A 135 -25.75 7.13 -60.19
N LEU A 136 -25.68 8.44 -59.99
CA LEU A 136 -26.17 9.13 -58.79
C LEU A 136 -26.30 10.63 -59.08
N GLU A 137 -27.17 10.95 -60.04
CA GLU A 137 -27.86 12.24 -60.13
C GLU A 137 -29.30 12.05 -59.62
N GLY A 138 -29.77 12.98 -58.79
CA GLY A 138 -31.14 13.03 -58.24
C GLY A 138 -31.26 12.35 -56.87
N GLU A 139 -31.86 12.92 -55.83
CA GLU A 139 -32.88 13.97 -55.76
C GLU A 139 -32.68 14.81 -54.48
N GLU A 140 -32.86 16.12 -54.64
CA GLU A 140 -33.16 17.06 -53.57
C GLU A 140 -34.62 16.82 -53.16
N GLU A 141 -34.87 16.46 -51.90
CA GLU A 141 -36.16 16.78 -51.26
C GLU A 141 -35.92 17.31 -49.85
N GLU A 142 -36.45 18.52 -49.67
CA GLU A 142 -36.69 19.22 -48.43
C GLU A 142 -37.60 18.38 -47.51
N ASP A 143 -37.31 18.36 -46.21
CA ASP A 143 -38.42 18.39 -45.26
C ASP A 143 -38.00 19.02 -43.92
N GLU A 144 -38.60 20.19 -43.68
CA GLU A 144 -38.68 20.85 -42.39
C GLU A 144 -39.43 19.96 -41.38
N LYS A 145 -38.93 19.88 -40.14
CA LYS A 145 -39.72 20.17 -38.92
C LYS A 145 -38.91 19.95 -37.64
N ASN A 146 -38.55 21.08 -37.03
CA ASN A 146 -39.13 21.53 -35.76
C ASN A 146 -39.31 20.46 -34.65
N GLN A 147 -38.44 20.48 -33.64
CA GLN A 147 -38.90 20.35 -32.25
C GLN A 147 -37.87 20.90 -31.26
N GLU A 148 -38.02 22.20 -31.00
CA GLU A 148 -37.61 22.82 -29.76
C GLU A 148 -38.66 22.46 -28.69
N SER A 149 -38.26 21.77 -27.61
CA SER A 149 -39.04 21.83 -26.37
C SER A 149 -38.15 21.74 -25.14
N THR A 150 -38.13 22.86 -24.45
CA THR A 150 -37.64 23.07 -23.10
C THR A 150 -38.55 22.34 -22.11
N THR A 151 -37.99 21.75 -21.05
CA THR A 151 -38.65 21.81 -19.74
C THR A 151 -37.70 21.60 -18.57
N GLN A 152 -37.57 22.67 -17.80
CA GLN A 152 -37.13 22.70 -16.41
C GLN A 152 -37.97 21.75 -15.54
N LYS A 153 -37.38 21.14 -14.50
CA LYS A 153 -37.89 21.21 -13.10
C LYS A 153 -37.08 20.39 -12.09
N LYS A 154 -36.70 21.11 -11.03
CA LYS A 154 -36.76 20.73 -9.59
C LYS A 154 -35.67 19.85 -8.96
N ARG A 155 -34.74 20.51 -8.26
CA ARG A 155 -34.45 20.28 -6.82
C ARG A 155 -35.72 20.56 -5.98
N PRO A 156 -35.89 20.16 -4.70
CA PRO A 156 -34.89 19.79 -3.67
C PRO A 156 -35.29 18.58 -2.77
N HIS A 157 -34.43 18.14 -1.84
CA HIS A 157 -34.84 17.87 -0.44
C HIS A 157 -33.61 17.65 0.46
N GLU A 158 -33.37 18.60 1.38
CA GLU A 158 -32.63 18.37 2.63
C GLU A 158 -33.51 17.54 3.56
N THR A 159 -32.93 16.54 4.23
CA THR A 159 -33.57 16.01 5.45
C THR A 159 -32.52 15.89 6.53
N THR A 160 -32.43 16.96 7.31
CA THR A 160 -32.01 16.99 8.71
C THR A 160 -33.01 16.20 9.54
N TRP A 161 -32.53 15.23 10.33
CA TRP A 161 -33.18 14.79 11.55
C TRP A 161 -32.10 14.60 12.60
N ASP A 162 -32.02 15.61 13.47
CA ASP A 162 -31.58 15.46 14.85
C ASP A 162 -32.36 14.33 15.52
N GLN A 163 -31.63 13.46 16.23
CA GLN A 163 -32.19 12.74 17.35
C GLN A 163 -31.10 12.55 18.40
N ASP A 164 -31.05 13.54 19.30
CA ASP A 164 -30.61 13.38 20.68
C ASP A 164 -31.41 12.24 21.31
N GLU A 165 -30.73 11.25 21.87
CA GLU A 165 -31.20 10.59 23.10
C GLU A 165 -29.98 10.34 24.00
N ASP A 166 -29.92 11.16 25.04
CA ASP A 166 -29.29 10.87 26.33
C ASP A 166 -29.57 9.44 26.76
N SER A 167 -28.52 8.74 27.19
CA SER A 167 -28.65 7.82 28.31
C SER A 167 -27.40 7.93 29.16
N ASP A 168 -27.51 8.80 30.15
CA ASP A 168 -26.93 8.58 31.47
C ASP A 168 -27.25 7.14 31.90
N ASP A 169 -26.21 6.38 32.24
CA ASP A 169 -26.35 5.38 33.30
C ASP A 169 -25.03 5.35 34.08
N ASP A 170 -25.07 6.05 35.20
CA ASP A 170 -24.24 5.86 36.36
C ASP A 170 -24.32 4.38 36.80
N ASP A 171 -23.18 3.72 36.97
CA ASP A 171 -23.00 2.80 38.10
C ASP A 171 -21.50 2.62 38.37
N ASP A 172 -21.03 3.53 39.22
CA ASP A 172 -20.34 3.25 40.48
C ASP A 172 -20.19 1.74 40.82
N ASP A 173 -18.96 1.21 40.82
CA ASP A 173 -18.59 0.32 41.92
C ASP A 173 -17.09 0.38 42.22
N GLU A 174 -16.85 0.52 43.51
CA GLU A 174 -15.60 0.83 44.16
C GLU A 174 -14.62 -0.35 44.14
N SER A 175 -13.36 0.05 44.23
CA SER A 175 -12.21 -0.68 44.76
C SER A 175 -12.46 -1.89 45.65
N GLU A 176 -11.75 -2.99 45.38
CA GLU A 176 -11.00 -3.68 46.45
C GLU A 176 -9.60 -4.10 46.00
N ASP A 177 -8.66 -3.54 46.74
CA ASP A 177 -7.22 -3.66 46.72
C ASP A 177 -6.81 -4.91 47.52
N VAL A 178 -6.39 -6.01 46.87
CA VAL A 178 -5.84 -7.18 47.60
C VAL A 178 -4.64 -7.80 46.87
N ALA A 179 -3.46 -7.23 47.11
CA ALA A 179 -2.23 -8.00 47.32
C ALA A 179 -1.43 -7.29 48.43
N PRO A 180 -0.91 -7.98 49.47
CA PRO A 180 0.15 -8.97 49.26
C PRO A 180 0.27 -10.07 50.36
N LYS A 181 0.69 -11.30 50.01
CA LYS A 181 1.34 -12.19 50.98
C LYS A 181 2.60 -12.84 50.40
N VAL A 182 3.72 -12.23 50.75
CA VAL A 182 5.07 -12.79 50.70
C VAL A 182 5.26 -13.70 51.92
N PRO A 183 5.64 -14.98 51.76
CA PRO A 183 6.22 -15.76 52.85
C PRO A 183 7.73 -15.52 52.93
N ARG A 184 8.15 -15.26 54.17
CA ARG A 184 9.50 -14.95 54.62
C ARG A 184 10.51 -16.07 54.33
N LYS A 185 11.75 -15.65 54.03
CA LYS A 185 12.98 -16.45 54.05
C LYS A 185 13.27 -17.01 55.46
N PRO A 186 13.86 -18.21 55.58
CA PRO A 186 14.71 -18.55 56.71
C PRO A 186 16.19 -18.22 56.43
N ASN A 187 16.69 -17.49 57.41
CA ASN A 187 18.04 -17.04 57.74
C ASN A 187 19.10 -18.17 57.73
N GLN A 188 20.21 -18.01 57.00
CA GLN A 188 21.52 -18.55 57.38
C GLN A 188 22.62 -17.51 57.07
N LYS A 189 23.26 -17.03 58.14
CA LYS A 189 24.57 -16.34 58.14
C LYS A 189 25.68 -17.40 58.40
N PRO A 190 26.96 -17.03 58.58
CA PRO A 190 27.90 -16.63 57.53
C PRO A 190 29.19 -17.47 57.61
N GLN A 191 29.92 -17.65 56.51
CA GLN A 191 31.36 -17.90 56.62
C GLN A 191 32.13 -16.98 55.69
N ALA A 192 32.95 -16.16 56.34
CA ALA A 192 34.01 -15.38 55.74
C ALA A 192 35.08 -16.33 55.20
N ASN A 193 35.60 -16.04 54.01
CA ASN A 193 37.03 -16.15 53.78
C ASN A 193 37.47 -15.15 52.72
N ASN A 194 38.36 -14.26 53.17
CA ASN A 194 39.16 -13.35 52.38
C ASN A 194 40.02 -14.14 51.38
N PHE A 195 40.09 -13.70 50.13
CA PHE A 195 41.34 -13.76 49.37
C PHE A 195 41.41 -12.59 48.39
N ASN A 196 42.38 -11.72 48.63
CA ASN A 196 42.92 -10.73 47.70
C ASN A 196 43.50 -11.46 46.47
N ASP A 197 43.28 -10.95 45.25
CA ASP A 197 44.24 -10.07 44.56
C ASP A 197 43.75 -9.76 43.12
N PRO A 198 44.00 -8.55 42.59
CA PRO A 198 43.69 -8.16 41.23
C PRO A 198 44.86 -8.50 40.29
N LEU A 199 44.60 -8.70 39.00
CA LEU A 199 45.46 -8.27 37.88
C LEU A 199 45.08 -8.99 36.56
N LYS A 200 45.09 -8.18 35.49
CA LYS A 200 45.55 -8.49 34.12
C LYS A 200 44.58 -9.08 33.09
N ARG A 201 44.44 -8.25 32.03
CA ARG A 201 44.40 -8.52 30.57
C ARG A 201 43.01 -8.46 29.91
N LYS A 202 42.80 -7.87 28.74
CA LYS A 202 43.60 -7.03 27.83
C LYS A 202 42.60 -6.47 26.79
N ARG A 203 42.70 -5.17 26.46
CA ARG A 203 42.04 -4.51 25.32
C ARG A 203 42.48 -5.14 23.98
N LYS A 204 41.58 -5.23 23.00
CA LYS A 204 41.93 -5.27 21.57
C LYS A 204 41.12 -4.22 20.78
N LYS A 205 41.79 -3.09 20.50
CA LYS A 205 41.45 -2.19 19.38
C LYS A 205 41.96 -2.83 18.09
N LYS A 206 41.19 -2.79 17.01
CA LYS A 206 41.70 -2.88 15.63
C LYS A 206 41.35 -1.59 14.89
N LYS A 207 42.35 -0.72 14.75
CA LYS A 207 42.46 0.25 13.64
C LYS A 207 43.24 -0.47 12.54
N ASN A 208 42.76 -0.46 11.31
CA ASN A 208 43.64 -0.59 10.15
C ASN A 208 43.36 0.58 9.21
N LYS A 209 44.38 1.43 9.12
CA LYS A 209 44.57 2.51 8.17
C LYS A 209 45.59 1.95 7.18
N LYS A 210 45.25 1.79 5.90
CA LYS A 210 46.25 1.72 4.84
C LYS A 210 45.95 2.84 3.84
N LEU A 211 46.77 3.86 4.01
CA LEU A 211 47.19 4.82 3.00
C LEU A 211 48.11 4.05 2.05
N PHE A 212 47.87 4.12 0.74
CA PHE A 212 48.94 3.95 -0.24
C PHE A 212 48.89 5.12 -1.21
N GLN A 213 50.08 5.57 -1.56
CA GLN A 213 50.45 6.86 -2.10
C GLN A 213 50.94 6.64 -3.54
N GLN A 214 50.63 7.60 -4.41
CA GLN A 214 51.45 8.13 -5.51
C GLN A 214 51.80 7.34 -6.79
N GLN A 215 51.71 8.13 -7.88
CA GLN A 215 52.51 8.17 -9.12
C GLN A 215 52.28 6.98 -10.09
N GLN A 216 51.77 7.19 -11.30
CA GLN A 216 52.24 8.08 -12.38
C GLN A 216 51.10 8.72 -13.17
#